data_AF-A0A4Y2RE67-F1
#
_entry.id   AF-A0A4Y2RE67-F1
#
_cell.length_a   1.000
_cell.length_b   1.000
_cell.length_c   1.000
_cell.angle_alpha   90.00
_cell.angle_beta   90.00
_cell.angle_gamma   90.00
#
_symmetry.space_group_name_H-M   'P 1'
#
loop_
_entity.id
_entity.type
_entity.pdbx_description
1 polymer ?
#
loop_
_entity_poly.entity_id
_entity_poly.type
_entity_poly.pdbx_seq_one_letter_code
_entity_poly.pdbx_strand_id
1 'polypeptide(L)'
;MFFLMIVECNCHESGSRNNICDASGRCQCLPNYSGLKCDQCSPGSYNFPECNFCNCEPVGSIGVSCSNEGECVCRPNFDTQKCDVCKEGFYNYPYCEECNCNPAGVLPTFLGCGSATSGRLCECKERVTGRICNECKPLYWNLKISNPLGCEDCNCYSGGTVSGIAVCARSDGQCQCKPNVGSRECSQCIDGTYQLDDNDLFGCKGRCFLETLVSYILIY
;
A
#
# COMPACT_ATOMS: atom_id res chain seq x y z
N MET A 1 -47.12 -5.24 56.09
CA MET A 1 -47.35 -4.00 55.31
C MET A 1 -46.30 -3.97 54.21
N PHE A 2 -46.61 -4.58 53.06
CA PHE A 2 -45.72 -4.51 51.89
C PHE A 2 -45.87 -3.12 51.29
N PHE A 3 -44.87 -2.26 51.46
CA PHE A 3 -44.76 -1.04 50.66
C PHE A 3 -44.54 -1.50 49.21
N LEU A 4 -45.59 -1.42 48.39
CA LEU A 4 -45.42 -1.38 46.94
C LEU A 4 -44.54 -0.17 46.64
N MET A 5 -43.25 -0.39 46.39
CA MET A 5 -42.42 0.63 45.76
C MET A 5 -42.96 0.79 44.34
N ILE A 6 -43.83 1.77 44.14
CA ILE A 6 -44.15 2.28 42.82
C ILE A 6 -42.86 2.94 42.35
N VAL A 7 -42.09 2.25 41.51
CA VAL A 7 -40.91 2.84 40.89
C VAL A 7 -41.42 3.87 39.90
N GLU A 8 -41.33 5.15 40.25
CA GLU A 8 -41.64 6.21 39.31
C GLU A 8 -40.63 6.17 38.16
N CYS A 9 -41.17 5.88 36.98
CA CYS A 9 -40.45 6.03 35.74
C CYS A 9 -40.32 7.54 35.49
N ASN A 10 -39.23 8.15 35.93
CA ASN A 10 -38.88 9.54 35.60
C ASN A 10 -38.03 9.56 34.32
N CYS A 11 -38.58 9.04 33.23
CA CYS A 11 -37.88 8.97 31.94
C CYS A 11 -37.80 10.34 31.29
N HIS A 12 -36.64 10.73 30.76
CA HIS A 12 -36.46 12.04 30.14
C HIS A 12 -37.24 12.13 28.83
N GLU A 13 -38.02 13.20 28.65
CA GLU A 13 -38.92 13.37 27.52
C GLU A 13 -38.21 13.39 26.15
N SER A 14 -37.03 14.02 26.08
CA SER A 14 -36.26 14.14 24.83
C SER A 14 -35.56 12.83 24.44
N GLY A 15 -35.25 11.98 25.43
CA GLY A 15 -34.39 10.81 25.24
C GLY A 15 -35.13 9.47 25.32
N SER A 16 -36.41 9.46 25.70
CA SER A 16 -37.20 8.24 25.92
C SER A 16 -38.35 8.16 24.93
N ARG A 17 -38.71 6.94 24.51
CA ARG A 17 -39.89 6.73 23.65
C ARG A 17 -41.20 7.08 24.33
N ASN A 18 -41.27 6.82 25.62
CA ASN A 18 -42.41 7.06 26.50
C ASN A 18 -41.93 7.04 27.96
N ASN A 19 -42.83 7.35 28.89
CA ASN A 19 -42.52 7.35 30.32
C ASN A 19 -42.75 5.98 31.00
N ILE A 20 -42.51 4.87 30.27
CA ILE A 20 -42.68 3.51 30.78
C ILE A 20 -41.30 2.88 30.99
N CYS A 21 -41.09 2.27 32.15
CA CYS A 21 -39.84 1.60 32.53
C CYS A 21 -40.07 0.15 32.95
N ASP A 22 -39.02 -0.67 32.87
CA ASP A 22 -39.06 -2.07 33.29
C ASP A 22 -39.07 -2.22 34.82
N ALA A 23 -39.08 -3.47 35.31
CA ALA A 23 -39.06 -3.76 36.75
C ALA A 23 -37.80 -3.25 37.48
N SER A 24 -36.72 -2.94 36.75
CA SER A 24 -35.50 -2.32 37.29
C SER A 24 -35.54 -0.79 37.29
N GLY A 25 -36.62 -0.20 36.76
CA GLY A 25 -36.77 1.24 36.63
C GLY A 25 -36.08 1.83 35.39
N ARG A 26 -35.64 1.00 34.44
CA ARG A 26 -34.95 1.42 33.21
C ARG A 26 -35.93 1.78 32.10
N CYS A 27 -35.76 2.97 31.53
CA CYS A 27 -36.57 3.53 30.46
C CYS A 27 -36.14 3.03 29.08
N GLN A 28 -37.07 3.05 28.12
CA GLN A 28 -36.79 2.73 26.71
C GLN A 28 -36.22 3.94 25.97
N CYS A 29 -34.89 4.02 25.90
CA CYS A 29 -34.20 5.15 25.28
C CYS A 29 -34.32 5.14 23.75
N LEU A 30 -34.42 6.34 23.18
CA LEU A 30 -34.25 6.60 21.75
C LEU A 30 -32.80 6.34 21.33
N PRO A 31 -32.53 6.16 20.01
CA PRO A 31 -31.16 6.14 19.52
C PRO A 31 -30.41 7.38 19.99
N ASN A 32 -29.15 7.23 20.38
CA ASN A 32 -28.23 8.28 20.86
C ASN A 32 -28.40 8.69 22.32
N TYR A 33 -29.38 8.11 23.02
CA TYR A 33 -29.59 8.32 24.44
C TYR A 33 -29.24 7.07 25.23
N SER A 34 -28.77 7.28 26.46
CA SER A 34 -28.40 6.24 27.40
C SER A 34 -28.67 6.68 28.84
N GLY A 35 -28.35 5.82 29.80
CA GLY A 35 -28.72 6.00 31.19
C GLY A 35 -30.00 5.24 31.57
N LEU A 36 -30.27 5.13 32.87
CA LEU A 36 -31.48 4.48 33.38
C LEU A 36 -32.74 5.25 33.01
N LYS A 37 -32.63 6.58 32.91
CA LYS A 37 -33.73 7.50 32.61
C LYS A 37 -33.60 8.18 31.24
N CYS A 38 -32.66 7.73 30.40
CA CYS A 38 -32.39 8.31 29.08
C CYS A 38 -32.03 9.81 29.12
N ASP A 39 -31.38 10.20 30.21
CA ASP A 39 -30.96 11.54 30.58
C ASP A 39 -29.49 11.83 30.24
N GLN A 40 -28.88 10.95 29.45
CA GLN A 40 -27.49 11.04 29.01
C GLN A 40 -27.39 10.68 27.52
N CYS A 41 -26.39 11.20 26.82
CA CYS A 41 -26.09 10.70 25.48
C CYS A 41 -25.42 9.32 25.53
N SER A 42 -25.65 8.47 24.55
CA SER A 42 -24.94 7.19 24.41
C SER A 42 -23.50 7.42 23.94
N PRO A 43 -22.58 6.47 24.16
CA PRO A 43 -21.24 6.54 23.60
C PRO A 43 -21.27 6.80 22.08
N GLY A 44 -20.48 7.75 21.62
CA GLY A 44 -20.53 8.24 20.23
C GLY A 44 -21.63 9.25 19.93
N SER A 45 -22.24 9.84 20.96
CA SER A 45 -23.15 10.97 20.84
C SER A 45 -22.87 12.04 21.91
N TYR A 46 -23.23 13.29 21.64
CA TYR A 46 -22.90 14.45 22.47
C TYR A 46 -24.01 15.51 22.46
N ASN A 47 -23.90 16.53 23.32
CA ASN A 47 -24.80 17.69 23.41
C ASN A 47 -26.23 17.42 23.95
N PHE A 48 -26.35 16.76 25.10
CA PHE A 48 -27.65 16.62 25.79
C PHE A 48 -28.29 17.99 26.08
N PRO A 49 -29.61 18.21 25.86
CA PRO A 49 -30.66 17.21 25.58
C PRO A 49 -30.86 16.84 24.12
N GLU A 50 -30.11 17.42 23.18
CA GLU A 50 -30.16 17.10 21.75
C GLU A 50 -28.97 16.21 21.35
N CYS A 51 -29.05 14.92 21.67
CA CYS A 51 -27.92 14.01 21.46
C CYS A 51 -27.62 13.75 19.97
N ASN A 52 -26.58 14.42 19.47
CA ASN A 52 -26.07 14.29 18.09
C ASN A 52 -24.97 13.24 18.00
N PHE A 53 -24.88 12.50 16.89
CA PHE A 53 -23.78 11.56 16.67
C PHE A 53 -22.44 12.28 16.45
N CYS A 54 -21.37 11.78 17.06
CA CYS A 54 -20.02 12.28 16.86
C CYS A 54 -19.55 12.11 15.40
N ASN A 55 -19.84 10.95 14.79
CA ASN A 55 -19.37 10.58 13.45
C ASN A 55 -17.82 10.64 13.30
N CYS A 56 -17.09 10.18 14.32
CA CYS A 56 -15.64 10.05 14.25
C CYS A 56 -15.24 9.00 13.22
N GLU A 57 -14.27 9.32 12.37
CA GLU A 57 -13.74 8.43 11.33
C GLU A 57 -12.97 7.27 11.96
N PRO A 58 -13.40 6.00 11.79
CA PRO A 58 -12.78 4.87 12.48
C PRO A 58 -11.28 4.68 12.19
N VAL A 59 -10.81 5.04 10.98
CA VAL A 59 -9.37 4.94 10.65
C VAL A 59 -8.54 6.02 11.34
N GLY A 60 -9.10 7.22 11.49
CA GLY A 60 -8.38 8.40 11.98
C GLY A 60 -8.60 8.72 13.45
N SER A 61 -9.60 8.14 14.10
CA SER A 61 -9.97 8.45 15.49
C SER A 61 -9.59 7.36 16.50
N ILE A 62 -9.50 7.77 17.77
CA ILE A 62 -9.32 6.90 18.93
C ILE A 62 -10.71 6.61 19.52
N GLY A 63 -11.39 5.62 18.98
CA GLY A 63 -12.74 5.23 19.40
C GLY A 63 -13.82 6.12 18.78
N VAL A 64 -15.06 5.94 19.25
CA VAL A 64 -16.25 6.58 18.64
C VAL A 64 -16.75 7.81 19.38
N SER A 65 -16.21 8.09 20.57
CA SER A 65 -16.67 9.17 21.45
C SER A 65 -15.98 10.49 21.13
N CYS A 66 -16.67 11.59 21.40
CA CYS A 66 -16.21 12.95 21.16
C CYS A 66 -16.47 13.86 22.37
N SER A 67 -15.95 15.08 22.34
CA SER A 67 -16.22 16.11 23.36
C SER A 67 -17.68 16.58 23.34
N ASN A 68 -18.05 17.46 24.27
CA ASN A 68 -19.40 18.07 24.30
C ASN A 68 -19.62 19.04 23.13
N GLU A 69 -18.57 19.39 22.40
CA GLU A 69 -18.58 20.21 21.19
C GLU A 69 -18.56 19.35 19.92
N GLY A 70 -18.50 18.02 20.06
CA GLY A 70 -18.47 17.09 18.95
C GLY A 70 -17.06 16.77 18.43
N GLU A 71 -16.01 17.16 19.14
CA GLU A 71 -14.62 16.97 18.71
C GLU A 71 -14.12 15.55 19.02
N CYS A 72 -13.76 14.82 17.98
CA CYS A 72 -13.19 13.48 18.09
C CYS A 72 -11.71 13.54 18.48
N VAL A 73 -11.24 12.52 19.20
CA VAL A 73 -9.82 12.38 19.52
C VAL A 73 -9.12 11.71 18.34
N CYS A 74 -8.30 12.46 17.61
CA CYS A 74 -7.60 11.94 16.44
C CYS A 74 -6.32 11.18 16.77
N ARG A 75 -6.05 10.16 15.97
CA ARG A 75 -4.75 9.48 15.90
C ARG A 75 -3.70 10.44 15.33
N PRO A 76 -2.40 10.15 15.52
CA PRO A 76 -1.35 10.90 14.87
C PRO A 76 -1.57 11.00 13.35
N ASN A 77 -1.26 12.17 12.78
CA ASN A 77 -1.34 12.48 11.35
C ASN A 77 -2.75 12.67 10.77
N PHE A 78 -3.79 12.48 11.58
CA PHE A 78 -5.16 12.85 11.22
C PHE A 78 -5.52 14.16 11.90
N ASP A 79 -6.42 14.90 11.27
CA ASP A 79 -6.89 16.21 11.69
C ASP A 79 -8.37 16.37 11.37
N THR A 80 -8.93 17.54 11.69
CA THR A 80 -10.35 17.91 11.69
C THR A 80 -11.14 17.35 12.87
N GLN A 81 -12.33 17.93 13.08
CA GLN A 81 -13.27 17.52 14.13
C GLN A 81 -13.61 16.02 14.09
N LYS A 82 -13.59 15.40 12.90
CA LYS A 82 -13.99 14.00 12.69
C LYS A 82 -12.81 13.07 12.41
N CYS A 83 -11.58 13.59 12.34
CA CYS A 83 -10.39 12.81 12.01
C CYS A 83 -10.44 12.19 10.60
N ASP A 84 -11.13 12.84 9.66
CA ASP A 84 -11.39 12.37 8.30
C ASP A 84 -10.46 12.98 7.25
N VAL A 85 -9.52 13.84 7.67
CA VAL A 85 -8.53 14.46 6.78
C VAL A 85 -7.14 14.25 7.37
N CYS A 86 -6.15 14.13 6.49
CA CYS A 86 -4.76 14.11 6.93
C CYS A 86 -4.33 15.50 7.41
N LYS A 87 -3.56 15.52 8.49
CA LYS A 87 -2.93 16.73 9.01
C LYS A 87 -2.02 17.37 7.97
N GLU A 88 -1.81 18.67 8.07
CA GLU A 88 -0.85 19.39 7.23
C GLU A 88 0.52 18.67 7.22
N GLY A 89 1.07 18.47 6.01
CA GLY A 89 2.30 17.72 5.78
C GLY A 89 2.12 16.20 5.60
N PHE A 90 0.91 15.67 5.79
CA PHE A 90 0.58 14.26 5.60
C PHE A 90 -0.42 14.06 4.45
N TYR A 91 -0.30 12.92 3.77
CA TYR A 91 -0.99 12.66 2.51
C TYR A 91 -1.45 11.21 2.38
N ASN A 92 -2.17 10.89 1.30
CA ASN A 92 -2.61 9.54 0.97
C ASN A 92 -3.55 8.92 2.01
N TYR A 93 -4.69 9.58 2.25
CA TYR A 93 -5.80 9.00 3.01
C TYR A 93 -6.21 7.62 2.43
N PRO A 94 -6.47 6.58 3.24
CA PRO A 94 -6.66 6.59 4.71
C PRO A 94 -5.38 6.37 5.54
N TYR A 95 -4.19 6.45 4.95
CA TYR A 95 -2.94 6.15 5.66
C TYR A 95 -2.28 7.37 6.32
N CYS A 96 -2.48 8.56 5.78
CA CYS A 96 -1.93 9.83 6.29
C CYS A 96 -0.45 9.74 6.66
N GLU A 97 0.37 9.59 5.63
CA GLU A 97 1.83 9.41 5.72
C GLU A 97 2.59 10.67 5.28
N GLU A 98 3.84 10.78 5.71
CA GLU A 98 4.74 11.84 5.27
C GLU A 98 5.10 11.68 3.78
N CYS A 99 5.42 12.80 3.13
CA CYS A 99 5.87 12.79 1.76
C CYS A 99 7.32 12.27 1.65
N ASN A 100 7.49 11.02 1.23
CA ASN A 100 8.78 10.34 1.14
C ASN A 100 9.07 9.81 -0.29
N CYS A 101 8.54 10.48 -1.31
CA CYS A 101 8.77 10.14 -2.71
C CYS A 101 10.27 10.22 -3.07
N ASN A 102 10.76 9.26 -3.83
CA ASN A 102 12.14 9.25 -4.31
C ASN A 102 12.30 10.30 -5.42
N PRO A 103 13.19 11.30 -5.25
CA PRO A 103 13.36 12.39 -6.21
C PRO A 103 13.83 11.92 -7.58
N ALA A 104 14.52 10.78 -7.68
CA ALA A 104 14.96 10.23 -8.96
C ALA A 104 13.81 9.65 -9.78
N GLY A 105 12.74 9.20 -9.12
CA GLY A 105 11.66 8.43 -9.73
C GLY A 105 10.35 9.18 -9.92
N VAL A 106 10.19 10.38 -9.36
CA VAL A 106 9.00 11.23 -9.58
C VAL A 106 9.09 12.05 -10.86
N LEU A 107 7.94 12.43 -11.41
CA LEU A 107 7.87 13.33 -12.55
C LEU A 107 8.50 14.71 -12.23
N PRO A 108 9.20 15.36 -13.17
CA PRO A 108 9.72 16.72 -12.96
C PRO A 108 8.63 17.77 -12.69
N THR A 109 7.40 17.52 -13.15
CA THR A 109 6.23 18.38 -12.96
C THR A 109 5.48 18.09 -11.65
N PHE A 110 5.93 17.12 -10.86
CA PHE A 110 5.29 16.74 -9.61
C PHE A 110 5.51 17.84 -8.56
N LEU A 111 4.43 18.54 -8.19
CA LEU A 111 4.46 19.65 -7.23
C LEU A 111 4.52 19.19 -5.76
N GLY A 112 4.48 17.89 -5.52
CA GLY A 112 4.50 17.28 -4.18
C GLY A 112 3.25 16.45 -3.89
N CYS A 113 3.27 15.76 -2.75
CA CYS A 113 2.25 14.77 -2.38
C CYS A 113 0.82 15.34 -2.24
N GLY A 114 0.66 16.65 -2.03
CA GLY A 114 -0.65 17.31 -2.00
C GLY A 114 -1.31 17.46 -3.38
N SER A 115 -0.53 17.37 -4.46
CA SER A 115 -1.02 17.41 -5.84
C SER A 115 -1.27 16.02 -6.43
N ALA A 116 -0.91 14.95 -5.71
CA ALA A 116 -1.08 13.59 -6.20
C ALA A 116 -2.57 13.24 -6.37
N THR A 117 -2.88 12.39 -7.35
CA THR A 117 -4.24 11.85 -7.51
C THR A 117 -4.69 11.11 -6.25
N SER A 118 -5.98 11.24 -5.89
CA SER A 118 -6.58 10.55 -4.74
C SER A 118 -6.23 9.05 -4.70
N GLY A 119 -5.72 8.59 -3.56
CA GLY A 119 -5.27 7.20 -3.36
C GLY A 119 -3.84 6.91 -3.83
N ARG A 120 -3.06 7.92 -4.22
CA ARG A 120 -1.62 7.82 -4.48
C ARG A 120 -0.85 8.87 -3.68
N LEU A 121 0.38 8.53 -3.30
CA LEU A 121 1.30 9.43 -2.62
C LEU A 121 2.18 10.22 -3.62
N CYS A 122 2.64 9.53 -4.66
CA CYS A 122 3.65 10.03 -5.58
C CYS A 122 3.23 9.80 -7.04
N GLU A 123 3.67 10.70 -7.92
CA GLU A 123 3.52 10.53 -9.37
C GLU A 123 4.84 10.11 -10.01
N CYS A 124 4.93 8.83 -10.35
CA CYS A 124 6.17 8.22 -10.84
C CYS A 124 6.39 8.49 -12.33
N LYS A 125 7.68 8.58 -12.72
CA LYS A 125 8.13 8.51 -14.11
C LYS A 125 7.68 7.21 -14.75
N GLU A 126 7.60 7.20 -16.09
CA GLU A 126 6.97 6.13 -16.85
C GLU A 126 7.53 4.73 -16.58
N ARG A 127 8.84 4.58 -16.37
CA ARG A 127 9.50 3.28 -16.15
C ARG A 127 9.74 2.97 -14.67
N VAL A 128 9.12 3.74 -13.79
CA VAL A 128 9.27 3.66 -12.34
C VAL A 128 7.97 3.21 -11.69
N THR A 129 8.08 2.51 -10.57
CA THR A 129 6.98 1.96 -9.77
C THR A 129 7.32 2.00 -8.28
N GLY A 130 6.43 1.42 -7.47
CA GLY A 130 6.46 1.52 -6.02
C GLY A 130 5.69 2.73 -5.51
N ARG A 131 5.20 2.64 -4.27
CA ARG A 131 4.43 3.70 -3.59
C ARG A 131 5.17 5.03 -3.58
N ILE A 132 6.48 4.98 -3.42
CA ILE A 132 7.38 6.12 -3.30
C ILE A 132 8.26 6.32 -4.55
N CYS A 133 7.92 5.69 -5.68
CA CYS A 133 8.65 5.78 -6.94
C CYS A 133 10.14 5.43 -6.83
N ASN A 134 10.50 4.42 -6.05
CA ASN A 134 11.88 3.99 -5.79
C ASN A 134 12.29 2.73 -6.56
N GLU A 135 11.39 2.12 -7.33
CA GLU A 135 11.64 0.85 -8.00
C GLU A 135 11.49 0.99 -9.50
N CYS A 136 12.32 0.31 -10.28
CA CYS A 136 12.09 0.19 -11.72
C CYS A 136 10.96 -0.81 -12.00
N LYS A 137 10.14 -0.51 -13.00
CA LYS A 137 9.18 -1.47 -13.56
C LYS A 137 9.94 -2.70 -14.11
N PRO A 138 9.28 -3.86 -14.25
CA PRO A 138 9.85 -4.99 -14.98
C PRO A 138 10.36 -4.55 -16.36
N LEU A 139 11.42 -5.20 -16.84
CA LEU A 139 12.15 -4.86 -18.09
C LEU A 139 13.07 -3.63 -18.00
N TYR A 140 13.14 -2.98 -16.84
CA TYR A 140 13.99 -1.80 -16.62
C TYR A 140 14.86 -1.92 -15.35
N TRP A 141 15.96 -1.18 -15.32
CA TRP A 141 16.91 -1.13 -14.21
C TRP A 141 17.58 0.26 -14.11
N ASN A 142 18.48 0.44 -13.14
CA ASN A 142 19.32 1.65 -13.03
C ASN A 142 18.54 2.97 -12.89
N LEU A 143 17.77 3.13 -11.79
CA LEU A 143 17.02 4.35 -11.52
C LEU A 143 17.95 5.58 -11.41
N LYS A 144 17.79 6.56 -12.30
CA LYS A 144 18.59 7.78 -12.36
C LYS A 144 17.73 9.02 -12.42
N ILE A 145 18.09 10.03 -11.62
CA ILE A 145 17.40 11.32 -11.60
C ILE A 145 17.46 12.03 -12.97
N SER A 146 18.60 11.92 -13.66
CA SER A 146 18.83 12.50 -14.98
C SER A 146 18.07 11.81 -16.11
N ASN A 147 17.61 10.57 -15.90
CA ASN A 147 16.82 9.86 -16.89
C ASN A 147 15.37 10.36 -16.84
N PRO A 148 14.83 10.94 -17.93
CA PRO A 148 13.46 11.48 -17.93
C PRO A 148 12.39 10.40 -17.71
N LEU A 149 12.69 9.15 -18.07
CA LEU A 149 11.81 7.99 -17.84
C LEU A 149 12.13 7.26 -16.53
N GLY A 150 13.19 7.67 -15.84
CA GLY A 150 13.65 7.16 -14.55
C GLY A 150 14.61 5.98 -14.69
N CYS A 151 14.19 4.91 -15.37
CA CYS A 151 14.98 3.68 -15.51
C CYS A 151 15.40 3.41 -16.97
N GLU A 152 16.52 2.70 -17.11
CA GLU A 152 17.09 2.25 -18.38
C GLU A 152 16.53 0.88 -18.76
N ASP A 153 16.49 0.56 -20.06
CA ASP A 153 16.06 -0.75 -20.55
C ASP A 153 17.06 -1.83 -20.12
N CYS A 154 16.54 -3.02 -19.80
CA CYS A 154 17.39 -4.19 -19.53
C CYS A 154 18.22 -4.59 -20.76
N ASN A 155 17.69 -4.44 -21.98
CA ASN A 155 18.32 -4.86 -23.24
C ASN A 155 18.76 -6.33 -23.25
N CYS A 156 17.98 -7.23 -22.63
CA CYS A 156 18.27 -8.66 -22.69
C CYS A 156 18.07 -9.19 -24.11
N TYR A 157 19.09 -9.83 -24.66
CA TYR A 157 19.03 -10.50 -25.95
C TYR A 157 18.12 -11.73 -25.85
N SER A 158 17.02 -11.72 -26.62
CA SER A 158 15.96 -12.74 -26.53
C SER A 158 16.48 -14.15 -26.78
N GLY A 159 17.39 -14.32 -27.75
CA GLY A 159 17.96 -15.61 -28.10
C GLY A 159 18.86 -16.22 -27.02
N GLY A 160 19.47 -15.40 -26.18
CA GLY A 160 20.34 -15.83 -25.09
C GLY A 160 19.68 -15.76 -23.71
N THR A 161 18.43 -15.31 -23.62
CA THR A 161 17.69 -15.17 -22.36
C THR A 161 16.73 -16.33 -22.17
N VAL A 162 16.63 -16.84 -20.94
CA VAL A 162 15.67 -17.88 -20.58
C VAL A 162 14.25 -17.39 -20.90
N SER A 163 13.50 -18.20 -21.65
CA SER A 163 12.13 -17.90 -22.10
C SER A 163 11.99 -16.64 -22.98
N GLY A 164 13.09 -16.01 -23.42
CA GLY A 164 13.07 -14.81 -24.26
C GLY A 164 12.48 -13.56 -23.59
N ILE A 165 12.26 -13.58 -22.27
CA ILE A 165 11.66 -12.46 -21.53
C ILE A 165 12.77 -11.51 -21.08
N ALA A 166 12.69 -10.23 -21.48
CA ALA A 166 13.73 -9.24 -21.17
C ALA A 166 13.71 -8.67 -19.74
N VAL A 167 13.35 -9.48 -18.74
CA VAL A 167 13.41 -9.09 -17.33
C VAL A 167 14.84 -9.30 -16.82
N CYS A 168 15.38 -8.27 -16.18
CA CYS A 168 16.69 -8.30 -15.54
C CYS A 168 16.62 -8.00 -14.04
N ALA A 169 17.69 -8.31 -13.33
CA ALA A 169 17.85 -7.96 -11.93
C ALA A 169 17.86 -6.43 -11.75
N ARG A 170 17.11 -5.94 -10.76
CA ARG A 170 16.93 -4.49 -10.54
C ARG A 170 18.21 -3.80 -10.05
N SER A 171 19.11 -4.54 -9.40
CA SER A 171 20.34 -4.02 -8.77
C SER A 171 21.44 -3.70 -9.77
N ASP A 172 21.66 -4.55 -10.75
CA ASP A 172 22.81 -4.50 -11.67
C ASP A 172 22.42 -4.69 -13.15
N GLY A 173 21.13 -4.92 -13.43
CA GLY A 173 20.62 -5.10 -14.77
C GLY A 173 20.95 -6.47 -15.39
N GLN A 174 21.39 -7.46 -14.60
CA GLN A 174 21.74 -8.78 -15.12
C GLN A 174 20.49 -9.53 -15.61
N CYS A 175 20.48 -9.90 -16.89
CA CYS A 175 19.45 -10.71 -17.51
C CYS A 175 19.58 -12.19 -17.12
N GLN A 176 18.48 -12.93 -17.19
CA GLN A 176 18.45 -14.37 -16.91
C GLN A 176 18.96 -15.16 -18.13
N CYS A 177 20.27 -15.35 -18.21
CA CYS A 177 20.88 -15.99 -19.38
C CYS A 177 20.61 -17.50 -19.45
N LYS A 178 20.45 -18.01 -20.67
CA LYS A 178 20.49 -19.45 -20.97
C LYS A 178 21.84 -20.03 -20.49
N PRO A 179 21.92 -21.36 -20.27
CA PRO A 179 23.22 -22.01 -20.04
C PRO A 179 24.24 -21.59 -21.12
N ASN A 180 25.54 -21.61 -20.84
CA ASN A 180 26.61 -21.22 -21.79
C ASN A 180 26.57 -19.78 -22.35
N VAL A 181 25.60 -18.95 -21.96
CA VAL A 181 25.50 -17.55 -22.34
C VAL A 181 25.87 -16.67 -21.14
N GLY A 182 26.68 -15.65 -21.38
CA GLY A 182 27.12 -14.66 -20.40
C GLY A 182 26.84 -13.23 -20.87
N SER A 183 27.54 -12.27 -20.26
CA SER A 183 27.26 -10.82 -20.32
C SER A 183 25.99 -10.41 -19.55
N ARG A 184 25.90 -9.12 -19.25
CA ARG A 184 24.71 -8.52 -18.61
C ARG A 184 23.44 -8.73 -19.44
N GLU A 185 23.59 -8.68 -20.76
CA GLU A 185 22.51 -8.70 -21.75
C GLU A 185 22.24 -10.10 -22.32
N CYS A 186 23.00 -11.13 -21.93
CA CYS A 186 22.91 -12.48 -22.49
C CYS A 186 23.17 -12.53 -24.01
N SER A 187 24.07 -11.70 -24.49
CA SER A 187 24.40 -11.56 -25.91
C SER A 187 25.72 -12.22 -26.31
N GLN A 188 26.48 -12.74 -25.35
CA GLN A 188 27.82 -13.29 -25.57
C GLN A 188 27.93 -14.69 -25.01
N CYS A 189 28.67 -15.57 -25.68
CA CYS A 189 29.00 -16.88 -25.14
C CYS A 189 30.01 -16.76 -24.00
N ILE A 190 29.89 -17.61 -22.98
CA ILE A 190 30.92 -17.71 -21.94
C ILE A 190 32.19 -18.34 -22.50
N ASP A 191 33.31 -18.14 -21.82
CA ASP A 191 34.61 -18.68 -22.22
C ASP A 191 34.56 -20.19 -22.52
N GLY A 192 35.02 -20.57 -23.71
CA GLY A 192 35.04 -21.96 -24.18
C GLY A 192 33.77 -22.45 -24.85
N THR A 193 32.78 -21.57 -25.09
CA THR A 193 31.55 -21.87 -25.84
C THR A 193 31.44 -20.93 -27.05
N TYR A 194 30.63 -21.27 -28.05
CA TYR A 194 30.57 -20.52 -29.32
C TYR A 194 29.21 -20.69 -30.01
N GLN A 195 28.98 -19.92 -31.08
CA GLN A 195 27.75 -19.97 -31.89
C GLN A 195 26.47 -19.89 -31.05
N LEU A 196 26.13 -18.68 -30.60
CA LEU A 196 24.84 -18.42 -29.99
C LEU A 196 23.71 -18.69 -31.00
N ASP A 197 22.79 -19.58 -30.64
CA ASP A 197 21.61 -19.94 -31.41
C ASP A 197 20.35 -19.73 -30.56
N ASP A 198 19.44 -18.91 -31.08
CA ASP A 198 18.19 -18.55 -30.43
C ASP A 198 17.28 -19.77 -30.19
N ASN A 199 17.39 -20.81 -31.03
CA ASN A 199 16.61 -22.04 -30.95
C ASN A 199 17.25 -23.09 -30.02
N ASP A 200 18.53 -22.92 -29.66
CA ASP A 200 19.20 -23.83 -28.74
C ASP A 200 18.78 -23.51 -27.30
N LEU A 201 18.37 -24.55 -26.57
CA LEU A 201 17.99 -24.46 -25.15
C LEU A 201 19.17 -24.01 -24.28
N PHE A 202 20.39 -24.33 -24.70
CA PHE A 202 21.64 -23.93 -24.08
C PHE A 202 22.24 -22.69 -24.74
N GLY A 203 21.55 -21.99 -25.64
CA GLY A 203 22.05 -20.77 -26.29
C GLY A 203 23.33 -20.99 -27.10
N CYS A 204 24.50 -20.94 -26.46
CA CYS A 204 25.78 -21.23 -27.11
C CYS A 204 26.12 -22.72 -27.06
N LYS A 205 26.69 -23.20 -28.17
CA LYS A 205 27.21 -24.57 -28.28
C LYS A 205 28.40 -24.75 -27.35
N GLY A 206 28.40 -25.88 -26.64
CA GLY A 206 29.49 -26.29 -25.76
C GLY A 206 30.80 -26.52 -26.53
N ARG A 207 31.90 -26.71 -25.78
CA ARG A 207 33.24 -26.95 -26.36
C ARG A 207 33.15 -27.90 -27.54
N CYS A 208 33.84 -27.52 -28.61
CA CYS A 208 34.17 -28.43 -29.69
C CYS A 208 34.94 -29.58 -29.04
N PHE A 209 34.29 -30.71 -28.79
CA PHE A 209 34.98 -32.00 -28.73
C PHE A 209 35.52 -32.22 -30.14
N LEU A 210 36.58 -31.51 -30.49
CA LEU A 210 37.56 -32.09 -31.38
C LEU A 210 38.01 -33.33 -30.63
N GLU A 211 37.56 -34.49 -31.09
CA GLU A 211 38.20 -35.75 -30.77
C GLU A 211 39.66 -35.65 -31.22
N THR A 212 40.51 -35.04 -30.39
CA THR A 212 41.97 -35.13 -30.46
C THR A 212 42.46 -36.49 -29.97
N LEU A 213 41.70 -37.56 -30.22
CA LEU A 213 42.05 -38.94 -29.87
C LEU A 213 41.61 -39.99 -30.91
N VAL A 214 41.54 -39.65 -32.21
CA VAL A 214 41.63 -40.66 -33.29
C VAL A 214 43.02 -40.64 -33.95
N SER A 215 44.09 -40.60 -33.14
CA SER A 215 45.47 -40.79 -33.63
C SER A 215 46.31 -41.77 -32.80
N TYR A 216 45.73 -42.54 -31.87
CA TYR A 216 46.49 -43.48 -31.02
C TYR A 216 45.87 -44.90 -30.89
N ILE A 217 45.19 -45.39 -31.92
CA ILE A 217 44.73 -46.78 -32.06
C ILE A 217 44.86 -47.06 -33.58
N LEU A 218 45.83 -47.77 -34.19
CA LEU A 218 46.63 -48.95 -33.83
C LEU A 218 48.01 -48.87 -34.53
N ILE A 219 49.09 -48.73 -33.79
CA ILE A 219 50.39 -49.32 -34.14
C ILE A 219 50.72 -50.21 -32.96
N TYR A 220 50.38 -51.50 -33.07
CA TYR A 220 51.07 -52.68 -32.51
C TYR A 220 50.32 -53.92 -33.00
#